data_AF-A0A7J4BU37-F1
#
_entry.id   AF-A0A7J4BU37-F1
#
_cell.length_a   1.000
_cell.length_b   1.000
_cell.length_c   1.000
_cell.angle_alpha   90.00
_cell.angle_beta   90.00
_cell.angle_gamma   90.00
#
_symmetry.space_group_name_H-M   'P 1'
#
loop_
_entity.id
_entity.type
_entity.pdbx_description
1 polymer ?
#
loop_
_entity_poly.entity_id
_entity_poly.type
_entity_poly.pdbx_seq_one_letter_code
_entity_poly.pdbx_strand_id
1 'polypeptide(L)'
;MAKWTHLSMRYPPFDAPSHIPKEMYKTDIYWPHRDDNENDLSLGSTNGWFIHRSVSDDPPKSAKLIHEHDSKSETEKLLSSRIGWGLSPHPLHSIARRWIPYGVVILIFAIVMHVLEPVLLGGGFISERIAGSINLGLLDYPILFVMAAPFVVIPIIFRVLGNVADIRSQHMFKNNLPKSPKITVSNSNTTGPIKVKVTIPDQFEKRELYGFIRVGLLPPHRNAMMSALSGDELDYPPVGLSTPLPSGWMKHADDGSGIGESTPMLIGRGSSSLFIEPMRIQVSGPRQFISSDVET
;
A
#
# COMPACT_ATOMS: atom_id res chain seq x y z
N MET A 1 2.95 25.80 31.95
CA MET A 1 3.88 25.71 30.82
C MET A 1 3.10 25.18 29.63
N ALA A 2 3.34 25.69 28.42
CA ALA A 2 2.66 25.20 27.24
C ALA A 2 3.24 23.83 26.87
N LYS A 3 2.41 22.79 26.85
CA LYS A 3 2.84 21.45 26.38
C LYS A 3 2.93 21.44 24.86
N TRP A 4 3.86 20.66 24.34
CA TRP A 4 4.11 20.48 22.92
C TRP A 4 3.99 19.00 22.55
N THR A 5 3.31 18.71 21.45
CA THR A 5 3.28 17.38 20.87
C THR A 5 4.40 17.28 19.84
N HIS A 6 5.31 16.31 20.01
CA HIS A 6 6.38 16.00 19.08
C HIS A 6 6.05 14.71 18.34
N LEU A 7 6.17 14.73 17.00
CA LEU A 7 5.99 13.58 16.14
C LEU A 7 7.27 13.33 15.35
N SER A 8 7.87 12.17 15.58
CA SER A 8 8.95 11.63 14.77
C SER A 8 8.39 10.49 13.93
N MET A 9 8.51 10.60 12.60
CA MET A 9 8.00 9.57 11.70
C MET A 9 8.94 9.29 10.54
N ARG A 10 8.90 8.04 10.07
CA ARG A 10 9.42 7.63 8.79
C ARG A 10 8.32 6.88 8.06
N TYR A 11 7.65 7.57 7.14
CA TYR A 11 6.52 7.02 6.42
C TYR A 11 6.96 6.23 5.18
N PRO A 12 6.41 5.03 4.94
CA PRO A 12 6.78 4.20 3.80
C PRO A 12 6.38 4.84 2.46
N PRO A 13 7.30 4.87 1.47
CA PRO A 13 6.98 5.30 0.12
C PRO A 13 6.06 4.29 -0.56
N PHE A 14 5.60 4.64 -1.77
CA PHE A 14 4.75 3.77 -2.59
C PHE A 14 5.32 2.34 -2.73
N ASP A 15 6.61 2.23 -3.03
CA ASP A 15 7.32 0.96 -3.21
C ASP A 15 8.22 0.66 -2.01
N ALA A 16 7.61 0.64 -0.82
CA ALA A 16 8.31 0.39 0.45
C ALA A 16 9.22 -0.86 0.44
N PRO A 17 8.86 -2.00 -0.19
CA PRO A 17 9.71 -3.19 -0.23
C PRO A 17 11.04 -2.98 -0.98
N SER A 18 11.10 -2.05 -1.92
CA SER A 18 12.32 -1.76 -2.70
C SER A 18 13.26 -0.76 -2.03
N HIS A 19 12.89 -0.24 -0.85
CA HIS A 19 13.67 0.79 -0.15
C HIS A 19 14.17 0.28 1.20
N ILE A 20 15.39 0.66 1.56
CA ILE A 20 15.97 0.41 2.88
C ILE A 20 15.47 1.52 3.81
N PRO A 21 14.65 1.22 4.84
CA PRO A 21 14.05 2.27 5.66
C PRO A 21 15.08 3.18 6.33
N LYS A 22 16.21 2.63 6.78
CA LYS A 22 17.26 3.40 7.47
C LYS A 22 17.87 4.52 6.64
N GLU A 23 17.89 4.35 5.32
CA GLU A 23 18.48 5.31 4.38
C GLU A 23 17.49 6.41 3.99
N MET A 24 16.22 6.27 4.37
CA MET A 24 15.17 7.24 4.07
C MET A 24 15.08 8.33 5.13
N TYR A 25 14.77 9.53 4.64
CA TYR A 25 14.58 10.72 5.47
C TYR A 25 13.55 10.46 6.58
N LYS A 26 13.91 10.89 7.79
CA LYS A 26 12.97 10.97 8.90
C LYS A 26 12.40 12.38 8.97
N THR A 27 11.18 12.48 9.44
CA THR A 27 10.47 13.74 9.61
C THR A 27 10.23 13.96 11.11
N ASP A 28 10.77 15.05 11.64
CA ASP A 28 10.60 15.45 13.04
C ASP A 28 9.82 16.78 13.08
N ILE A 29 8.58 16.73 13.59
CA ILE A 29 7.67 17.89 13.60
C ILE A 29 7.09 18.11 15.00
N TYR A 30 6.74 19.36 15.31
CA TYR A 30 6.12 19.70 16.60
C TYR A 30 4.98 20.71 16.43
N TRP A 31 3.99 20.62 17.32
CA TRP A 31 2.86 21.55 17.40
C TRP A 31 2.39 21.74 18.86
N PRO A 32 1.70 22.86 19.18
CA PRO A 32 1.14 23.06 20.51
C PRO A 32 0.15 21.94 20.87
N HIS A 33 0.27 21.36 22.05
CA HIS A 33 -0.59 20.26 22.50
C HIS A 33 -2.06 20.72 22.57
N ARG A 34 -2.97 19.92 22.01
CA ARG A 34 -4.36 20.35 21.74
C ARG A 34 -5.42 19.68 22.60
N ASP A 35 -5.22 18.41 22.95
CA ASP A 35 -6.23 17.58 23.59
C ASP A 35 -5.54 16.69 24.64
N ASP A 36 -6.11 16.64 25.84
CA ASP A 36 -5.65 15.76 26.93
C ASP A 36 -5.74 14.27 26.56
N ASN A 37 -6.47 13.92 25.49
CA ASN A 37 -6.53 12.57 24.92
C ASN A 37 -5.39 12.25 23.93
N GLU A 38 -4.54 13.22 23.55
CA GLU A 38 -3.35 12.96 22.74
C GLU A 38 -2.27 12.27 23.58
N ASN A 39 -2.39 10.95 23.69
CA ASN A 39 -1.42 10.10 24.38
C ASN A 39 -0.18 9.83 23.52
N ASP A 40 0.88 9.40 24.21
CA ASP A 40 2.07 8.86 23.55
C ASP A 40 1.69 7.68 22.65
N LEU A 41 2.17 7.71 21.41
CA LEU A 41 1.91 6.69 20.40
C LEU A 41 3.24 6.18 19.89
N SER A 42 3.46 4.87 19.97
CA SER A 42 4.64 4.24 19.38
C SER A 42 4.21 3.09 18.49
N LEU A 43 4.35 3.27 17.17
CA LEU A 43 4.11 2.21 16.18
C LEU A 43 5.36 2.01 15.32
N GLY A 44 5.76 0.75 15.16
CA GLY A 44 6.91 0.38 14.35
C GLY A 44 8.24 0.39 15.13
N SER A 45 9.34 0.44 14.40
CA SER A 45 10.70 0.44 14.95
C SER A 45 11.54 1.51 14.26
N THR A 46 12.45 2.15 14.98
CA THR A 46 13.39 3.15 14.45
C THR A 46 14.28 2.62 13.32
N ASN A 47 14.52 1.29 13.30
CA ASN A 47 15.24 0.62 12.22
C ASN A 47 14.40 0.39 10.95
N GLY A 48 13.08 0.56 11.03
CA GLY A 48 12.12 0.35 9.96
C GLY A 48 11.28 1.61 9.68
N TRP A 49 10.05 1.39 9.23
CA TRP A 49 9.00 2.42 9.16
C TRP A 49 8.37 2.59 10.54
N PHE A 50 8.21 3.83 10.99
CA PHE A 50 7.71 4.10 12.33
C PHE A 50 7.00 5.44 12.44
N ILE A 51 6.22 5.56 13.51
CA ILE A 51 5.61 6.80 13.99
C ILE A 51 5.67 6.79 15.51
N HIS A 52 6.37 7.77 16.07
CA HIS A 52 6.46 8.01 17.49
C HIS A 52 5.92 9.41 17.79
N ARG A 53 4.88 9.48 18.61
CA ARG A 53 4.34 10.71 19.18
C ARG A 53 4.68 10.74 20.65
N SER A 54 5.25 11.84 21.11
CA SER A 54 5.54 12.10 22.53
C SER A 54 5.07 13.50 22.92
N VAL A 55 4.48 13.64 24.09
CA VAL A 55 4.18 14.96 24.67
C VAL A 55 5.35 15.43 25.52
N SER A 56 5.86 16.63 25.25
CA SER A 56 7.00 17.25 25.93
C SER A 56 6.63 18.65 26.43
N ASP A 57 7.21 19.06 27.55
CA ASP A 57 7.02 20.43 28.07
C ASP A 57 7.85 21.46 27.29
N ASP A 58 8.91 21.03 26.59
CA ASP A 58 9.78 21.87 25.76
C ASP A 58 9.77 21.44 24.28
N PRO A 59 9.82 22.41 23.33
CA PRO A 59 9.94 22.10 21.91
C PRO A 59 11.33 21.53 21.58
N PRO A 60 11.43 20.41 20.83
CA PRO A 60 12.72 19.86 20.42
C PRO A 60 13.45 20.82 19.47
N LYS A 61 14.73 21.12 19.74
CA LYS A 61 15.55 22.06 18.94
C LYS A 61 15.73 21.66 17.46
N SER A 62 15.54 20.38 17.13
CA SER A 62 15.72 19.84 15.78
C SER A 62 14.42 19.68 14.98
N ALA A 63 13.26 19.90 15.60
CA ALA A 63 11.98 19.68 14.96
C ALA A 63 11.50 20.95 14.23
N LYS A 64 10.66 20.78 13.21
CA LYS A 64 10.08 21.90 12.45
C LYS A 64 8.69 22.25 12.97
N LEU A 65 8.42 23.55 13.16
CA LEU A 65 7.08 24.03 13.50
C LEU A 65 6.20 23.92 12.26
N ILE A 66 5.10 23.20 12.37
CA ILE A 66 4.09 23.16 11.31
C ILE A 66 2.90 24.01 11.73
N HIS A 67 2.57 24.99 10.89
CA HIS A 67 1.34 25.77 11.04
C HIS A 67 0.13 24.92 10.73
N GLU A 68 -0.93 25.14 11.50
CA GLU A 68 -2.18 24.43 11.36
C GLU A 68 -2.72 24.55 9.93
N HIS A 69 -2.87 23.41 9.27
CA HIS A 69 -3.70 23.32 8.07
C HIS A 69 -5.07 22.83 8.51
N ASP A 70 -6.14 23.56 8.18
CA ASP A 70 -7.50 23.09 8.42
C ASP A 70 -7.84 21.91 7.49
N SER A 71 -7.41 20.71 7.91
CA SER A 71 -7.61 19.45 7.20
C SER A 71 -8.74 18.61 7.79
N LYS A 72 -9.58 19.18 8.68
CA LYS A 72 -10.69 18.44 9.31
C LYS A 72 -11.64 17.87 8.27
N SER A 73 -12.05 18.69 7.29
CA SER A 73 -12.92 18.25 6.19
C SER A 73 -12.29 17.12 5.36
N GLU A 74 -10.97 17.13 5.16
CA GLU A 74 -10.26 16.10 4.39
C GLU A 74 -10.11 14.81 5.19
N THR A 75 -9.81 14.94 6.48
CA THR A 75 -9.74 13.82 7.43
C THR A 75 -11.09 13.12 7.55
N GLU A 76 -12.18 13.87 7.69
CA GLU A 76 -13.54 13.32 7.73
C GLU A 76 -13.90 12.61 6.42
N LYS A 77 -13.52 13.18 5.26
CA LYS A 77 -13.69 12.52 3.96
C LYS A 77 -12.91 11.20 3.89
N LEU A 78 -11.66 11.16 4.36
CA LEU A 78 -10.83 9.96 4.42
C LEU A 78 -11.38 8.90 5.40
N LEU A 79 -11.93 9.33 6.53
CA LEU A 79 -12.60 8.42 7.47
C LEU A 79 -13.88 7.85 6.86
N SER A 80 -14.67 8.69 6.18
CA SER A 80 -15.91 8.27 5.52
C SER A 80 -15.67 7.25 4.41
N SER A 81 -14.54 7.30 3.69
CA SER A 81 -14.20 6.33 2.64
C SER A 81 -13.80 4.96 3.20
N ARG A 82 -13.52 4.87 4.50
CA ARG A 82 -13.13 3.64 5.21
C ARG A 82 -14.28 3.00 5.98
N ILE A 83 -15.44 3.64 5.99
CA ILE A 83 -16.66 3.12 6.60
C ILE A 83 -17.48 2.41 5.52
N GLY A 84 -17.78 1.14 5.77
CA GLY A 84 -18.64 0.34 4.90
C GLY A 84 -17.95 -0.93 4.42
N TRP A 85 -18.44 -1.44 3.30
CA TRP A 85 -17.96 -2.70 2.76
C TRP A 85 -16.76 -2.49 1.84
N GLY A 86 -15.73 -3.30 2.07
CA GLY A 86 -14.56 -3.41 1.20
C GLY A 86 -14.42 -4.81 0.60
N LEU A 87 -13.87 -4.87 -0.61
CA LEU A 87 -13.41 -6.07 -1.26
C LEU A 87 -11.89 -6.21 -1.07
N SER A 88 -11.43 -7.43 -0.88
CA SER A 88 -10.00 -7.75 -0.96
C SER A 88 -9.60 -7.97 -2.42
N PRO A 89 -8.44 -7.46 -2.88
CA PRO A 89 -7.94 -7.74 -4.23
C PRO A 89 -7.76 -9.24 -4.48
N HIS A 90 -7.93 -9.67 -5.73
CA HIS A 90 -7.72 -11.06 -6.10
C HIS A 90 -6.26 -11.52 -5.84
N PRO A 91 -6.02 -12.75 -5.31
CA PRO A 91 -4.67 -13.25 -5.02
C PRO A 91 -3.75 -13.38 -6.25
N LEU A 92 -4.30 -13.33 -7.48
CA LEU A 92 -3.50 -13.34 -8.71
C LEU A 92 -2.55 -12.14 -8.79
N HIS A 93 -2.89 -11.00 -8.18
CA HIS A 93 -2.01 -9.83 -8.15
C HIS A 93 -0.74 -10.08 -7.35
N SER A 94 -0.84 -10.77 -6.20
CA SER A 94 0.33 -11.09 -5.38
C SER A 94 1.21 -12.16 -6.04
N ILE A 95 0.58 -13.13 -6.72
CA ILE A 95 1.29 -14.12 -7.53
C ILE A 95 2.04 -13.40 -8.65
N ALA A 96 1.37 -12.59 -9.46
CA ALA A 96 2.00 -11.84 -10.55
C ALA A 96 3.23 -11.06 -10.07
N ARG A 97 3.10 -10.34 -8.95
CA ARG A 97 4.20 -9.56 -8.36
C ARG A 97 5.38 -10.42 -7.95
N ARG A 98 5.12 -11.57 -7.32
CA ARG A 98 6.18 -12.51 -6.93
C ARG A 98 6.92 -13.09 -8.15
N TRP A 99 6.26 -13.17 -9.30
CA TRP A 99 6.85 -13.67 -10.55
C TRP A 99 7.76 -12.66 -11.27
N ILE A 100 7.54 -11.35 -11.11
CA ILE A 100 8.28 -10.30 -11.83
C ILE A 100 9.82 -10.44 -11.71
N PRO A 101 10.41 -10.60 -10.50
CA PRO A 101 11.87 -10.70 -10.39
C PRO A 101 12.46 -11.88 -11.16
N TYR A 102 11.77 -13.02 -11.18
CA TYR A 102 12.21 -14.20 -11.91
C TYR A 102 12.20 -13.95 -13.42
N GLY A 103 11.14 -13.33 -13.94
CA GLY A 103 11.07 -12.95 -15.35
C GLY A 103 12.19 -11.99 -15.75
N VAL A 104 12.50 -11.01 -14.91
CA VAL A 104 13.61 -10.06 -15.14
C VAL A 104 14.96 -10.76 -15.15
N VAL A 105 15.24 -11.65 -14.18
CA VAL A 105 16.50 -12.39 -14.13
C VAL A 105 16.69 -13.27 -15.37
N ILE A 106 15.63 -13.98 -15.79
CA ILE A 106 15.66 -14.82 -17.01
C ILE A 106 15.89 -13.96 -18.26
N LEU A 107 15.25 -12.79 -18.34
CA LEU A 107 15.42 -11.87 -19.45
C LEU A 107 16.85 -11.32 -19.51
N ILE A 108 17.40 -10.87 -18.38
CA ILE A 108 18.81 -10.41 -18.30
C ILE A 108 19.75 -11.54 -18.71
N PHE A 109 19.52 -12.76 -18.22
CA PHE A 109 20.32 -13.92 -18.61
C PHE A 109 20.23 -14.19 -20.12
N ALA A 110 19.04 -14.16 -20.71
CA ALA A 110 18.85 -14.34 -22.14
C ALA A 110 19.61 -13.27 -22.96
N ILE A 111 19.57 -12.01 -22.53
CA ILE A 111 20.30 -10.91 -23.17
C ILE A 111 21.81 -11.16 -23.10
N VAL A 112 22.34 -11.50 -21.91
CA VAL A 112 23.78 -11.76 -21.72
C VAL A 112 24.23 -12.94 -22.58
N MET A 113 23.48 -14.04 -22.58
CA MET A 113 23.81 -15.23 -23.37
C MET A 113 23.78 -14.95 -24.87
N HIS A 114 22.85 -14.11 -25.33
CA HIS A 114 22.78 -13.71 -26.74
C HIS A 114 23.95 -12.80 -27.14
N VAL A 115 24.38 -11.88 -26.27
CA VAL A 115 25.56 -11.05 -26.53
C VAL A 115 26.85 -11.88 -26.57
N LEU A 116 26.95 -12.91 -25.73
CA LEU A 116 28.10 -13.81 -25.67
C LEU A 116 28.10 -14.91 -26.74
N GLU A 117 27.00 -15.06 -27.46
CA GLU A 117 26.78 -16.10 -28.48
C GLU A 117 27.96 -16.31 -29.45
N PRO A 118 28.54 -15.27 -30.11
CA PRO A 118 29.66 -15.50 -31.04
C PRO A 118 30.89 -16.09 -30.37
N VAL A 119 31.17 -15.72 -29.12
CA VAL A 119 32.30 -16.25 -28.34
C VAL A 119 32.01 -17.67 -27.87
N LEU A 120 30.78 -17.95 -27.45
CA LEU A 120 30.36 -19.25 -26.94
C LEU A 120 30.28 -20.31 -28.05
N LEU A 121 29.86 -19.91 -29.25
CA LEU A 121 29.91 -20.73 -30.46
C LEU A 121 31.35 -20.99 -30.89
N GLY A 122 32.18 -19.94 -30.97
CA GLY A 122 33.59 -20.07 -31.33
C GLY A 122 34.41 -20.93 -30.37
N GLY A 123 34.02 -20.97 -29.09
CA GLY A 123 34.62 -21.80 -28.06
C GLY A 123 34.02 -23.21 -27.91
N GLY A 124 32.96 -23.56 -28.68
CA GLY A 124 32.30 -24.87 -28.62
C GLY A 124 31.47 -25.12 -27.35
N PHE A 125 31.17 -24.09 -26.55
CA PHE A 125 30.40 -24.22 -25.31
C PHE A 125 28.89 -24.34 -25.53
N ILE A 126 28.39 -23.87 -26.68
CA ILE A 126 26.99 -23.89 -27.04
C ILE A 126 26.84 -24.45 -28.46
N SER A 127 25.76 -25.20 -28.71
CA SER A 127 25.43 -25.70 -30.04
C SER A 127 24.72 -24.65 -30.89
N GLU A 128 24.89 -24.70 -32.20
CA GLU A 128 24.18 -23.85 -33.18
C GLU A 128 22.65 -23.89 -33.00
N ARG A 129 22.11 -24.95 -32.40
CA ARG A 129 20.68 -25.10 -32.12
C ARG A 129 20.16 -24.13 -31.05
N ILE A 130 21.00 -23.69 -30.12
CA ILE A 130 20.61 -22.77 -29.03
C ILE A 130 20.95 -21.32 -29.41
N ALA A 131 22.03 -21.13 -30.17
CA ALA A 131 22.43 -19.85 -30.74
C ALA A 131 21.61 -19.46 -31.99
N GLY A 132 20.75 -20.35 -32.49
CA GLY A 132 19.98 -20.08 -33.69
C GLY A 132 18.88 -19.03 -33.51
N SER A 133 18.31 -18.63 -34.64
CA SER A 133 17.02 -17.94 -34.71
C SER A 133 15.89 -18.93 -34.99
N ILE A 134 14.67 -18.54 -34.61
CA ILE A 134 13.44 -19.17 -35.03
C ILE A 134 12.62 -18.18 -35.84
N ASN A 135 12.14 -18.64 -36.99
CA ASN A 135 11.33 -17.83 -37.89
C ASN A 135 9.89 -17.91 -37.41
N LEU A 136 9.36 -16.80 -36.91
CA LEU A 136 7.95 -16.68 -36.54
C LEU A 136 7.30 -15.69 -37.51
N GLY A 137 6.64 -16.23 -38.52
CA GLY A 137 6.11 -15.44 -39.63
C GLY A 137 7.23 -14.94 -40.55
N LEU A 138 7.29 -13.62 -40.77
CA LEU A 138 8.30 -12.96 -41.61
C LEU A 138 9.52 -12.45 -40.82
N LEU A 139 9.54 -12.63 -39.50
CA LEU A 139 10.61 -12.15 -38.63
C LEU A 139 11.41 -13.30 -38.01
N ASP A 140 12.72 -13.10 -37.95
CA ASP A 140 13.66 -13.99 -37.26
C ASP A 140 13.86 -13.50 -35.83
N TYR A 141 13.58 -14.37 -34.86
CA TYR A 141 13.75 -14.08 -33.43
C TYR A 141 14.83 -14.97 -32.84
N PRO A 142 15.75 -14.47 -32.01
CA PRO A 142 16.71 -15.34 -31.34
C PRO A 142 16.00 -16.30 -30.40
N ILE A 143 16.39 -17.57 -30.42
CA ILE A 143 15.72 -18.65 -29.66
C ILE A 143 15.70 -18.31 -28.15
N LEU A 144 16.76 -17.71 -27.63
CA LEU A 144 16.85 -17.29 -26.22
C LEU A 144 15.74 -16.32 -25.80
N PHE A 145 15.38 -15.36 -26.66
CA PHE A 145 14.27 -14.44 -26.37
C PHE A 145 12.92 -15.12 -26.44
N VAL A 146 12.72 -16.02 -27.41
CA VAL A 146 11.48 -16.80 -27.52
C VAL A 146 11.29 -17.70 -26.29
N MET A 147 12.37 -18.27 -25.76
CA MET A 147 12.36 -19.05 -24.52
C MET A 147 12.13 -18.20 -23.27
N ALA A 148 12.62 -16.95 -23.24
CA ALA A 148 12.39 -16.01 -22.14
C ALA A 148 10.99 -15.39 -22.15
N ALA A 149 10.37 -15.26 -23.33
CA ALA A 149 9.10 -14.55 -23.52
C ALA A 149 7.96 -15.05 -22.61
N PRO A 150 7.72 -16.37 -22.41
CA PRO A 150 6.69 -16.85 -21.50
C PRO A 150 6.84 -16.29 -20.08
N PHE A 151 8.07 -16.18 -19.58
CA PHE A 151 8.33 -15.68 -18.22
C PHE A 151 7.98 -14.20 -18.06
N VAL A 152 8.10 -13.42 -19.13
CA VAL A 152 7.69 -12.00 -19.15
C VAL A 152 6.18 -11.86 -19.34
N VAL A 153 5.56 -12.73 -20.14
CA VAL A 153 4.13 -12.66 -20.47
C VAL A 153 3.24 -13.19 -19.33
N ILE A 154 3.67 -14.22 -18.59
CA ILE A 154 2.92 -14.81 -17.47
C ILE A 154 2.41 -13.78 -16.44
N PRO A 155 3.25 -12.88 -15.88
CA PRO A 155 2.76 -11.90 -14.89
C PRO A 155 1.74 -10.93 -15.50
N ILE A 156 1.84 -10.60 -16.79
CA ILE A 156 0.86 -9.78 -17.51
C ILE A 156 -0.48 -10.52 -17.59
N ILE A 157 -0.48 -11.80 -17.96
CA ILE A 157 -1.69 -12.63 -18.00
C ILE A 157 -2.35 -12.68 -16.62
N PHE A 158 -1.59 -12.94 -15.56
CA PHE A 158 -2.13 -12.96 -14.20
C PHE A 158 -2.73 -11.61 -13.79
N ARG A 159 -2.11 -10.49 -14.18
CA ARG A 159 -2.65 -9.15 -13.93
C ARG A 159 -3.98 -8.93 -14.65
N VAL A 160 -4.10 -9.35 -15.90
CA VAL A 160 -5.36 -9.26 -16.67
C VAL A 160 -6.45 -10.11 -16.02
N LEU A 161 -6.14 -11.37 -15.69
CA LEU A 161 -7.10 -12.28 -15.04
C LEU A 161 -7.53 -11.76 -13.66
N GLY A 162 -6.60 -11.25 -12.85
CA GLY A 162 -6.88 -10.64 -11.56
C GLY A 162 -7.83 -9.45 -11.69
N ASN A 163 -7.56 -8.54 -12.64
CA ASN A 163 -8.45 -7.40 -12.92
C ASN A 163 -9.85 -7.85 -13.37
N VAL A 164 -9.95 -8.84 -14.26
CA VAL A 164 -11.26 -9.37 -14.70
C VAL A 164 -12.04 -9.97 -13.54
N ALA A 165 -11.38 -10.72 -12.66
CA ALA A 165 -12.00 -11.29 -11.46
C ALA A 165 -12.46 -10.18 -10.49
N ASP A 166 -11.63 -9.17 -10.25
CA ASP A 166 -11.98 -8.03 -9.41
C ASP A 166 -13.17 -7.23 -9.98
N ILE A 167 -13.21 -7.03 -11.30
CA ILE A 167 -14.34 -6.37 -11.98
C ILE A 167 -15.64 -7.14 -11.76
N ARG A 168 -15.59 -8.47 -11.93
CA ARG A 168 -16.73 -9.34 -11.71
C ARG A 168 -17.22 -9.25 -10.26
N SER A 169 -16.31 -9.29 -9.30
CA SER A 169 -16.61 -9.14 -7.87
C SER A 169 -17.25 -7.79 -7.55
N GLN A 170 -16.73 -6.69 -8.11
CA GLN A 170 -17.31 -5.35 -7.98
C GLN A 170 -18.75 -5.29 -8.55
N HIS A 171 -19.00 -5.89 -9.71
CA HIS A 171 -20.34 -5.95 -10.29
C HIS A 171 -21.33 -6.77 -9.45
N MET A 172 -20.91 -7.95 -8.96
CA MET A 172 -21.75 -8.76 -8.07
C MET A 172 -22.08 -8.00 -6.78
N PHE A 173 -21.10 -7.30 -6.22
CA PHE A 173 -21.26 -6.53 -4.99
C PHE A 173 -22.17 -5.30 -5.18
N LYS A 174 -22.04 -4.59 -6.30
CA LYS A 174 -22.91 -3.46 -6.66
C LYS A 174 -24.36 -3.89 -6.86
N ASN A 175 -24.59 -5.07 -7.45
CA ASN A 175 -25.94 -5.57 -7.75
C ASN A 175 -26.64 -6.18 -6.52
N ASN A 176 -25.90 -6.60 -5.50
CA ASN A 176 -26.45 -7.21 -4.29
C ASN A 176 -25.68 -6.74 -3.05
N LEU A 177 -26.01 -5.52 -2.60
CA LEU A 177 -25.32 -4.89 -1.48
C LEU A 177 -25.76 -5.54 -0.15
N PRO A 178 -24.85 -6.18 0.60
CA PRO A 178 -25.21 -6.78 1.88
C PRO A 178 -25.55 -5.73 2.93
N LYS A 179 -26.46 -6.08 3.86
CA LYS A 179 -26.81 -5.22 5.00
C LYS A 179 -25.56 -5.05 5.88
N SER A 180 -25.27 -3.82 6.31
CA SER A 180 -24.12 -3.55 7.18
C SER A 180 -24.30 -4.21 8.56
N PRO A 181 -23.26 -4.86 9.12
CA PRO A 181 -23.30 -5.35 10.50
C PRO A 181 -23.36 -4.18 11.49
N LYS A 182 -24.00 -4.40 12.64
CA LYS A 182 -23.96 -3.43 13.74
C LYS A 182 -22.75 -3.72 14.62
N ILE A 183 -21.81 -2.79 14.67
CA ILE A 183 -20.59 -2.90 15.46
C ILE A 183 -20.67 -1.86 16.57
N THR A 184 -20.60 -2.30 17.83
CA THR A 184 -20.53 -1.42 18.99
C THR A 184 -19.20 -1.67 19.70
N VAL A 185 -18.35 -0.65 19.74
CA VAL A 185 -17.11 -0.67 20.51
C VAL A 185 -17.42 -0.10 21.88
N SER A 186 -17.20 -0.88 22.93
CA SER A 186 -17.35 -0.36 24.30
C SER A 186 -16.15 0.51 24.67
N ASN A 187 -16.34 1.47 25.57
CA ASN A 187 -15.27 2.38 26.00
C ASN A 187 -14.07 1.57 26.49
N SER A 188 -12.98 1.67 25.75
CA SER A 188 -11.71 1.04 26.07
C SER A 188 -10.73 2.13 26.48
N ASN A 189 -10.14 1.96 27.66
CA ASN A 189 -9.03 2.81 28.11
C ASN A 189 -7.72 2.33 27.48
N THR A 190 -6.72 3.19 27.45
CA THR A 190 -5.36 2.97 26.91
C THR A 190 -4.63 1.74 27.47
N THR A 191 -5.12 1.15 28.57
CA THR A 191 -4.52 0.02 29.28
C THR A 191 -5.37 -1.25 29.27
N GLY A 192 -6.61 -1.22 28.74
CA GLY A 192 -7.54 -2.34 28.78
C GLY A 192 -7.74 -3.05 27.44
N PRO A 193 -8.25 -4.30 27.42
CA PRO A 193 -8.65 -4.96 26.19
C PRO A 193 -9.79 -4.19 25.51
N ILE A 194 -9.71 -4.04 24.19
CA ILE A 194 -10.77 -3.41 23.40
C ILE A 194 -11.90 -4.41 23.23
N LYS A 195 -13.03 -4.14 23.88
CA LYS A 195 -14.22 -4.97 23.78
C LYS A 195 -15.16 -4.48 22.68
N VAL A 196 -15.44 -5.34 21.70
CA VAL A 196 -16.25 -5.09 20.52
C VAL A 196 -17.38 -6.11 20.44
N LYS A 197 -18.62 -5.60 20.37
CA LYS A 197 -19.82 -6.39 20.10
C LYS A 197 -20.22 -6.24 18.65
N VAL A 198 -20.36 -7.36 17.94
CA VAL A 198 -20.74 -7.40 16.52
C VAL A 198 -22.04 -8.17 16.37
N THR A 199 -23.07 -7.55 15.81
CA THR A 199 -24.30 -8.21 15.39
C THR A 199 -24.27 -8.44 13.89
N ILE A 200 -24.23 -9.71 13.51
CA ILE A 200 -24.13 -10.16 12.12
C ILE A 200 -25.55 -10.25 11.52
N PRO A 201 -25.78 -9.75 10.30
CA PRO A 201 -27.03 -9.98 9.58
C PRO A 201 -27.22 -11.44 9.13
N ASP A 202 -28.47 -11.92 9.11
CA ASP A 202 -28.89 -13.29 8.78
C ASP A 202 -28.29 -13.84 7.45
N GLN A 203 -27.97 -12.93 6.53
CA GLN A 203 -27.35 -13.21 5.23
C GLN A 203 -26.00 -13.95 5.33
N PHE A 204 -25.36 -13.87 6.49
CA PHE A 204 -24.01 -14.37 6.74
C PHE A 204 -23.94 -15.52 7.76
N GLU A 205 -25.07 -15.98 8.31
CA GLU A 205 -25.09 -17.04 9.36
C GLU A 205 -24.40 -18.35 8.94
N LYS A 206 -24.45 -18.68 7.64
CA LYS A 206 -23.85 -19.92 7.10
C LYS A 206 -22.40 -19.75 6.64
N ARG A 207 -21.79 -18.58 6.87
CA ARG A 207 -20.41 -18.29 6.45
C ARG A 207 -19.49 -18.25 7.65
N GLU A 208 -18.25 -18.69 7.45
CA GLU A 208 -17.20 -18.47 8.43
C GLU A 208 -16.81 -16.99 8.46
N LEU A 209 -17.03 -16.35 9.59
CA LEU A 209 -16.74 -14.94 9.78
C LEU A 209 -15.58 -14.79 10.73
N TYR A 210 -14.70 -13.85 10.39
CA TYR A 210 -13.54 -13.54 11.19
C TYR A 210 -13.36 -12.04 11.31
N GLY A 211 -13.03 -11.58 12.50
CA GLY A 211 -12.75 -10.19 12.82
C GLY A 211 -11.35 -10.01 13.36
N PHE A 212 -10.78 -8.84 13.14
CA PHE A 212 -9.58 -8.38 13.83
C PHE A 212 -9.62 -6.86 13.93
N ILE A 213 -9.02 -6.33 14.99
CA ILE A 213 -8.86 -4.88 15.17
C ILE A 213 -7.51 -4.49 14.63
N ARG A 214 -7.47 -3.34 13.98
CA ARG A 214 -6.26 -2.79 13.41
C ARG A 214 -6.16 -1.33 13.75
N VAL A 215 -5.02 -0.95 14.32
CA VAL A 215 -4.68 0.43 14.66
C VAL A 215 -3.52 0.83 13.77
N GLY A 216 -3.64 1.97 13.11
CA GLY A 216 -2.62 2.43 12.18
C GLY A 216 -2.76 3.90 11.87
N LEU A 217 -1.81 4.41 11.11
CA LEU A 217 -1.83 5.78 10.63
C LEU A 217 -2.48 5.82 9.24
N LEU A 218 -3.35 6.79 9.04
CA LEU A 218 -3.84 7.14 7.71
C LEU A 218 -2.69 7.74 6.89
N PRO A 219 -2.65 7.52 5.56
CA PRO A 219 -1.65 8.16 4.72
C PRO A 219 -1.66 9.68 4.94
N PRO A 220 -0.51 10.29 5.27
CA PRO A 220 -0.43 11.73 5.42
C PRO A 220 -0.65 12.39 4.06
N HIS A 221 -1.23 13.59 4.06
CA HIS A 221 -1.36 14.38 2.84
C HIS A 221 0.02 14.66 2.23
N ARG A 222 0.12 14.56 0.89
CA ARG A 222 1.37 14.83 0.17
C ARG A 222 1.96 16.18 0.53
N ASN A 223 1.13 17.23 0.56
CA ASN A 223 1.59 18.59 0.85
C ASN A 223 2.14 18.72 2.27
N ALA A 224 1.51 18.05 3.24
CA ALA A 224 2.01 18.01 4.61
C ALA A 224 3.33 17.22 4.72
N MET A 225 3.49 16.13 3.96
CA MET A 225 4.73 15.35 3.94
C MET A 225 5.86 16.11 3.22
N MET A 226 5.56 16.81 2.12
CA MET A 226 6.49 17.69 1.41
C MET A 226 6.96 18.84 2.30
N SER A 227 6.04 19.57 2.95
CA SER A 227 6.40 20.71 3.81
C SER A 227 7.23 20.29 5.03
N ALA A 228 7.00 19.07 5.51
CA ALA A 228 7.73 18.50 6.64
C ALA A 228 9.11 17.93 6.26
N LEU A 229 9.27 17.36 5.07
CA LEU A 229 10.55 16.79 4.59
C LEU A 229 11.46 17.83 3.92
N SER A 230 10.89 18.70 3.08
CA SER A 230 11.62 19.61 2.20
C SER A 230 11.47 21.07 2.57
N GLY A 231 10.40 21.43 3.30
CA GLY A 231 9.94 22.81 3.31
C GLY A 231 9.52 23.30 1.93
N ASP A 232 9.74 24.59 1.68
CA ASP A 232 9.42 25.26 0.41
C ASP A 232 10.61 25.26 -0.58
N GLU A 233 11.71 24.58 -0.25
CA GLU A 233 12.99 24.71 -0.96
C GLU A 233 13.19 23.73 -2.13
N LEU A 234 12.37 22.69 -2.25
CA LEU A 234 12.54 21.67 -3.30
C LEU A 234 11.43 21.75 -4.36
N ASP A 235 11.81 22.12 -5.59
CA ASP A 235 10.98 22.02 -6.80
C ASP A 235 10.68 20.56 -7.20
N TYR A 236 11.40 19.60 -6.63
CA TYR A 236 11.24 18.16 -6.88
C TYR A 236 10.81 17.43 -5.61
N PRO A 237 9.94 16.39 -5.71
CA PRO A 237 9.56 15.61 -4.55
C PRO A 237 10.77 14.84 -3.99
N PRO A 238 10.91 14.73 -2.65
CA PRO A 238 11.86 13.82 -2.01
C PRO A 238 11.75 12.40 -2.55
N VAL A 239 12.85 11.66 -2.44
CA VAL A 239 12.88 10.23 -2.79
C VAL A 239 11.72 9.51 -2.10
N GLY A 240 10.89 8.82 -2.88
CA GLY A 240 9.72 8.08 -2.40
C GLY A 240 8.38 8.81 -2.46
N LEU A 241 8.38 10.11 -2.77
CA LEU A 241 7.18 10.91 -3.08
C LEU A 241 7.05 11.11 -4.60
N SER A 242 5.83 10.98 -5.12
CA SER A 242 5.53 11.22 -6.53
C SER A 242 5.33 12.70 -6.83
N THR A 243 5.44 13.03 -8.12
CA THR A 243 4.88 14.27 -8.66
C THR A 243 3.38 14.33 -8.35
N PRO A 244 2.80 15.53 -8.13
CA PRO A 244 1.37 15.64 -7.85
C PRO A 244 0.57 15.06 -9.01
N LEU A 245 -0.48 14.30 -8.69
CA LEU A 245 -1.40 13.80 -9.70
C LEU A 245 -2.34 14.94 -10.14
N PRO A 246 -2.80 14.98 -11.40
CA PRO A 246 -3.78 15.95 -11.84
C PRO A 246 -5.05 15.88 -10.98
N SER A 247 -5.53 17.04 -10.53
CA SER A 247 -6.73 17.17 -9.70
C SER A 247 -7.92 16.49 -10.38
N GLY A 248 -8.46 15.44 -9.76
CA GLY A 248 -9.66 14.74 -10.23
C GLY A 248 -9.45 13.28 -10.66
N TRP A 249 -8.21 12.80 -10.80
CA TRP A 249 -7.97 11.37 -11.07
C TRP A 249 -8.34 10.50 -9.86
N MET A 250 -8.02 10.94 -8.64
CA MET A 250 -8.45 10.31 -7.39
C MET A 250 -8.63 11.38 -6.31
N LYS A 251 -9.78 11.38 -5.62
CA LYS A 251 -10.07 12.33 -4.52
C LYS A 251 -9.52 11.86 -3.15
N HIS A 252 -9.08 10.61 -3.04
CA HIS A 252 -8.79 9.96 -1.75
C HIS A 252 -7.38 9.39 -1.62
N ALA A 253 -6.54 9.50 -2.66
CA ALA A 253 -5.17 9.00 -2.66
C ALA A 253 -4.22 10.11 -3.12
N ASP A 254 -4.21 11.19 -2.33
CA ASP A 254 -3.36 12.36 -2.53
C ASP A 254 -2.19 12.37 -1.52
N ASP A 255 -1.75 11.19 -1.09
CA ASP A 255 -0.56 11.04 -0.24
C ASP A 255 0.74 11.13 -1.08
N GLY A 256 0.61 11.30 -2.41
CA GLY A 256 1.74 11.37 -3.32
C GLY A 256 2.46 10.04 -3.47
N SER A 257 1.84 8.93 -3.07
CA SER A 257 2.32 7.61 -3.44
C SER A 257 1.58 7.21 -4.73
N GLY A 258 2.31 7.03 -5.82
CA GLY A 258 1.68 6.77 -7.12
C GLY A 258 0.83 5.50 -7.08
N ILE A 259 -0.48 5.58 -7.30
CA ILE A 259 -1.44 4.46 -7.25
C ILE A 259 -1.35 3.58 -8.52
N GLY A 260 -0.17 3.07 -8.83
CA GLY A 260 0.07 2.36 -10.10
C GLY A 260 -0.06 0.84 -10.00
N GLU A 261 0.60 0.25 -9.00
CA GLU A 261 0.84 -1.20 -8.95
C GLU A 261 0.13 -1.92 -7.79
N SER A 262 -0.14 -1.23 -6.69
CA SER A 262 -0.69 -1.84 -5.46
C SER A 262 -2.21 -1.91 -5.42
N THR A 263 -2.90 -1.13 -6.24
CA THR A 263 -4.35 -1.05 -6.25
C THR A 263 -4.93 -1.72 -7.49
N PRO A 264 -5.90 -2.63 -7.33
CA PRO A 264 -6.62 -3.19 -8.46
C PRO A 264 -7.40 -2.10 -9.20
N MET A 265 -7.76 -2.38 -10.45
CA MET A 265 -8.51 -1.44 -11.27
C MET A 265 -9.90 -1.17 -10.66
N LEU A 266 -10.18 0.11 -10.40
CA LEU A 266 -11.46 0.58 -9.87
C LEU A 266 -12.46 0.81 -11.01
N ILE A 267 -13.68 0.31 -10.85
CA ILE A 267 -14.79 0.64 -11.76
C ILE A 267 -15.49 1.90 -11.25
N GLY A 268 -15.38 3.00 -12.01
CA GLY A 268 -16.15 4.22 -11.81
C GLY A 268 -15.33 5.43 -11.39
N ARG A 269 -15.92 6.62 -11.54
CA ARG A 269 -15.40 7.91 -11.05
C ARG A 269 -16.09 8.22 -9.72
N GLY A 270 -15.42 8.11 -8.57
CA GLY A 270 -16.03 8.52 -7.31
C GLY A 270 -15.44 7.89 -6.03
N SER A 271 -16.00 8.34 -4.90
CA SER A 271 -15.61 7.98 -3.52
C SER A 271 -15.97 6.57 -3.07
N SER A 272 -16.62 5.78 -3.93
CA SER A 272 -16.99 4.39 -3.66
C SER A 272 -15.88 3.43 -4.12
N SER A 273 -14.64 3.62 -3.65
CA SER A 273 -13.60 2.63 -3.86
C SER A 273 -13.94 1.41 -3.00
N LEU A 274 -14.50 0.37 -3.62
CA LEU A 274 -14.73 -0.92 -2.94
C LEU A 274 -13.42 -1.51 -2.42
N PHE A 275 -12.26 -1.08 -2.93
CA PHE A 275 -10.97 -1.42 -2.35
C PHE A 275 -10.56 -0.33 -1.37
N ILE A 276 -10.41 -0.74 -0.10
CA ILE A 276 -9.92 0.14 0.96
C ILE A 276 -8.40 0.22 0.85
N GLU A 277 -7.86 1.43 0.83
CA GLU A 277 -6.41 1.61 0.85
C GLU A 277 -5.83 1.07 2.18
N PRO A 278 -4.82 0.20 2.15
CA PRO A 278 -4.21 -0.32 3.38
C PRO A 278 -3.52 0.80 4.16
N MET A 279 -3.60 0.75 5.50
CA MET A 279 -2.73 1.57 6.36
C MET A 279 -1.32 0.99 6.30
N ARG A 280 -0.34 1.76 5.81
CA ARG A 280 1.02 1.23 5.59
C ARG A 280 1.80 1.03 6.88
N ILE A 281 1.54 1.89 7.86
CA ILE A 281 2.00 1.71 9.24
C ILE A 281 0.79 1.31 10.07
N GLN A 282 0.75 0.04 10.46
CA GLN A 282 -0.36 -0.53 11.20
C GLN A 282 0.11 -1.67 12.10
N VAL A 283 -0.59 -1.86 13.20
CA VAL A 283 -0.52 -3.04 14.06
C VAL A 283 -1.89 -3.70 14.02
N SER A 284 -1.91 -5.00 13.74
CA SER A 284 -3.13 -5.79 13.73
C SER A 284 -3.16 -6.72 14.93
N GLY A 285 -4.30 -6.77 15.62
CA GLY A 285 -4.57 -7.78 16.63
C GLY A 285 -4.77 -9.18 16.01
N PRO A 286 -4.88 -10.21 16.85
CA PRO A 286 -5.14 -11.57 16.39
C PRO A 286 -6.51 -11.65 15.70
N ARG A 287 -6.60 -12.54 14.71
CA ARG A 287 -7.85 -12.87 14.02
C ARG A 287 -8.70 -13.75 14.92
N GLN A 288 -9.94 -13.35 15.18
CA GLN A 288 -10.89 -14.08 16.00
C GLN A 288 -12.08 -14.54 15.15
N PHE A 289 -12.56 -15.75 15.43
CA PHE A 289 -13.77 -16.28 14.80
C PHE A 289 -15.01 -15.63 15.43
N ILE A 290 -15.91 -15.10 14.60
CA ILE A 290 -17.15 -14.49 15.06
C ILE A 290 -18.24 -15.53 14.93
N SER A 291 -18.49 -16.27 16.02
CA SER A 291 -19.75 -16.99 16.19
C SER A 291 -20.85 -15.99 16.51
N SER A 292 -22.10 -16.27 16.16
CA SER A 292 -23.24 -15.34 16.18
C SER A 292 -23.58 -14.66 17.52
N ASP A 293 -22.82 -14.89 18.59
CA ASP A 293 -22.89 -14.15 19.85
C ASP A 293 -21.52 -14.18 20.56
N VAL A 294 -20.60 -13.28 20.19
CA VAL A 294 -19.33 -13.13 20.91
C VAL A 294 -19.19 -11.70 21.42
N GLU A 295 -19.24 -11.55 22.74
CA GLU A 295 -18.65 -10.42 23.45
C GLU A 295 -17.14 -10.68 23.53
N THR A 296 -16.39 -10.03 22.65
CA THR A 296 -14.93 -9.87 22.80
C THR A 296 -14.62 -8.53 23.40
#